data_AF-A0A6C0F4R3-F1
#
_entry.id   AF-A0A6C0F4R3-F1
#
_cell.length_a   1.000
_cell.length_b   1.000
_cell.length_c   1.000
_cell.angle_alpha   90.00
_cell.angle_beta   90.00
_cell.angle_gamma   90.00
#
_symmetry.space_group_name_H-M   'P 1'
#
loop_
_entity.id
_entity.type
_entity.pdbx_description
1 polymer ?
#
loop_
_entity_poly.entity_id
_entity_poly.type
_entity_poly.pdbx_seq_one_letter_code
_entity_poly.pdbx_strand_id
1 'polypeptide(L)' 'METEKLVIDVDLPESFEKYDSSAKKTIIQYLNQLSSNEQMAYKIAKDHLGSSFNILRSNGFQDWKKKQPST' A
#
# COMPACT_ATOMS: atom_id res chain seq x y z
N MET A 1 -7.29 -9.18 -24.63
CA MET A 1 -7.12 -9.37 -23.18
C MET A 1 -6.87 -8.00 -22.60
N GLU A 2 -7.93 -7.28 -22.26
CA GLU A 2 -7.81 -5.99 -21.57
C GLU A 2 -7.10 -6.23 -20.24
N THR A 3 -5.86 -5.75 -20.13
CA THR A 3 -5.22 -5.57 -18.83
C THR A 3 -6.04 -4.51 -18.10
N GLU A 4 -6.89 -4.96 -17.17
CA GLU A 4 -7.57 -4.11 -16.20
C GLU A 4 -6.53 -3.20 -15.57
N LYS A 5 -6.49 -1.93 -16.00
CA LYS A 5 -5.68 -0.91 -15.35
C LYS A 5 -6.28 -0.74 -13.96
N LEU A 6 -5.66 -1.35 -12.96
CA LEU A 6 -5.80 -0.94 -11.57
C LEU A 6 -5.46 0.55 -11.53
N VAL A 7 -6.48 1.41 -11.43
CA VAL A 7 -6.31 2.86 -11.34
C VAL A 7 -5.87 3.17 -9.92
N ILE A 8 -4.61 2.87 -9.62
CA ILE A 8 -4.01 3.22 -8.34
C ILE A 8 -3.75 4.74 -8.40
N ASP A 9 -4.61 5.57 -7.80
CA ASP A 9 -4.38 7.03 -7.64
C ASP A 9 -3.30 7.35 -6.57
N VAL A 10 -2.75 6.32 -5.95
CA VAL A 10 -1.69 6.40 -4.94
C VAL A 10 -0.37 5.88 -5.49
N ASP A 11 0.64 6.74 -5.50
CA ASP A 11 1.99 6.40 -5.90
C ASP A 11 2.61 5.33 -4.98
N LEU A 12 3.34 4.38 -5.56
CA LEU A 12 3.96 3.28 -4.83
C LEU A 12 5.11 3.79 -3.93
N PRO A 13 5.42 3.11 -2.80
CA PRO A 13 6.54 3.51 -1.97
C PRO A 13 7.88 3.21 -2.66
N GLU A 14 8.92 4.00 -2.43
CA GLU A 14 10.25 3.78 -3.02
C GLU A 14 10.84 2.40 -2.69
N SER A 15 10.49 1.86 -1.52
CA SER A 15 10.88 0.52 -1.09
C SER A 15 10.12 -0.61 -1.80
N PHE A 16 9.15 -0.30 -2.67
CA PHE A 16 8.25 -1.28 -3.27
C PHE A 16 9.00 -2.36 -4.05
N GLU A 17 10.02 -1.99 -4.83
CA GLU A 17 10.78 -2.92 -5.66
C GLU A 17 11.55 -3.95 -4.82
N LYS A 18 11.91 -3.60 -3.58
CA LYS A 18 12.68 -4.43 -2.66
C LYS A 18 11.84 -5.53 -1.99
N TYR A 19 10.52 -5.42 -2.05
CA TYR A 19 9.62 -6.42 -1.47
C TYR A 19 9.50 -7.66 -2.36
N ASP A 20 9.26 -8.81 -1.73
CA ASP A 20 8.93 -10.05 -2.44
C ASP A 20 7.56 -9.95 -3.14
N SER A 21 7.31 -10.88 -4.07
CA SER A 21 6.09 -10.89 -4.90
C SER A 21 4.80 -10.98 -4.08
N SER A 22 4.83 -11.68 -2.94
CA SER A 22 3.67 -11.83 -2.06
C SER A 22 3.36 -10.51 -1.34
N ALA A 23 4.39 -9.89 -0.77
CA ALA A 23 4.29 -8.58 -0.15
C ALA A 23 3.83 -7.50 -1.15
N LYS A 24 4.38 -7.47 -2.36
CA LYS A 24 3.95 -6.55 -3.43
C LYS A 24 2.47 -6.68 -3.75
N LYS A 25 1.97 -7.90 -3.93
CA LYS A 25 0.54 -8.16 -4.19
C LYS A 25 -0.34 -7.67 -3.05
N THR A 26 0.07 -7.95 -1.81
CA THR A 26 -0.67 -7.55 -0.61
C THR A 26 -0.69 -6.03 -0.42
N ILE A 27 0.42 -5.35 -0.71
CA ILE A 27 0.51 -3.88 -0.71
C ILE A 27 -0.43 -3.28 -1.75
N ILE A 28 -0.44 -3.82 -2.98
CA ILE A 28 -1.34 -3.36 -4.03
C ILE A 28 -2.80 -3.53 -3.57
N GLN A 29 -3.16 -4.69 -3.01
CA GLN A 29 -4.50 -4.91 -2.47
C GLN A 29 -4.86 -3.89 -1.39
N TYR A 30 -3.95 -3.61 -0.46
CA TYR A 30 -4.14 -2.61 0.59
C TYR A 30 -4.37 -1.20 0.01
N LEU A 31 -3.55 -0.78 -0.96
CA LEU A 31 -3.64 0.56 -1.55
C LEU A 31 -4.93 0.77 -2.35
N ASN A 32 -5.44 -0.25 -3.02
CA ASN A 32 -6.64 -0.16 -3.88
C ASN A 32 -7.96 0.04 -3.11
N GLN A 33 -8.02 -0.36 -1.85
CA GLN A 33 -9.23 -0.24 -1.03
C GLN A 33 -9.25 1.03 -0.16
N LEU A 34 -8.15 1.81 -0.16
CA LEU A 34 -8.06 2.99 0.70
C LEU A 34 -9.11 4.02 0.28
N SER A 35 -9.83 4.55 1.26
CA SER A 35 -10.68 5.72 1.07
C SER A 35 -9.83 6.96 0.76
N SER A 36 -10.45 8.02 0.22
CA SER A 36 -9.73 9.27 -0.11
C SER A 36 -8.96 9.85 1.08
N ASN A 37 -9.51 9.76 2.29
CA ASN A 37 -8.85 10.22 3.52
C ASN A 37 -7.62 9.37 3.85
N GLU A 38 -7.71 8.05 3.70
CA GLU A 38 -6.59 7.14 3.95
C GLU A 38 -5.50 7.27 2.88
N GLN A 39 -5.88 7.51 1.62
CA GLN A 39 -4.94 7.82 0.55
C GLN A 39 -4.17 9.12 0.81
N MET A 40 -4.86 10.16 1.30
CA MET A 40 -4.22 11.42 1.71
C MET A 40 -3.22 11.18 2.85
N ALA A 41 -3.64 10.47 3.90
CA ALA A 41 -2.77 10.14 5.03
C ALA A 41 -1.55 9.32 4.61
N TYR A 42 -1.75 8.35 3.71
CA TYR A 42 -0.68 7.58 3.09
C TYR A 42 0.30 8.46 2.31
N LYS A 43 -0.20 9.36 1.44
CA LYS A 43 0.62 10.29 0.66
C LYS A 43 1.48 11.17 1.58
N ILE A 44 0.89 11.71 2.66
CA ILE A 44 1.61 12.54 3.65
C ILE A 44 2.70 11.72 4.36
N ALA A 45 2.39 10.51 4.83
CA ALA A 45 3.36 9.67 5.52
C ALA A 45 4.52 9.24 4.61
N LYS A 46 4.22 8.91 3.34
CA LYS A 46 5.20 8.56 2.32
C LYS A 46 6.11 9.74 2.00
N ASP A 47 5.54 10.92 1.80
CA ASP A 47 6.30 12.15 1.52
C ASP A 47 7.21 12.53 2.70
N HIS A 48 6.67 12.50 3.93
CA HIS A 48 7.42 12.87 5.12
C HIS A 48 8.58 11.92 5.44
N LEU A 49 8.43 10.62 5.16
CA LEU A 49 9.43 9.60 5.49
C LEU A 49 10.31 9.22 4.29
N GLY A 50 9.91 9.58 3.07
CA GLY A 50 10.63 9.27 1.82
C GLY A 50 11.11 7.82 1.78
N SER A 51 12.41 7.65 1.59
CA SER A 51 13.03 6.33 1.44
C SER A 51 13.03 5.50 2.74
N SER A 52 12.79 6.15 3.89
CA SER A 52 12.61 5.48 5.18
C SER A 52 11.18 4.97 5.39
N PHE A 53 10.24 5.35 4.51
CA PHE A 53 8.87 4.87 4.59
C PHE A 53 8.81 3.36 4.32
N ASN A 54 8.24 2.62 5.29
CA ASN A 54 8.01 1.19 5.17
C ASN A 54 6.53 0.90 5.36
N ILE A 55 5.83 0.69 4.24
CA ILE A 55 4.38 0.45 4.24
C ILE A 55 4.01 -0.79 5.05
N LEU A 56 4.82 -1.85 4.99
CA LEU A 56 4.58 -3.09 5.73
C LEU A 56 4.64 -2.87 7.25
N ARG A 57 5.31 -1.81 7.72
CA ARG A 57 5.37 -1.46 9.16
C ARG A 57 4.41 -0.34 9.55
N SER A 58 3.67 0.22 8.61
CA SER A 58 2.71 1.28 8.89
C SER A 58 1.50 0.75 9.66
N ASN A 59 0.95 1.57 10.57
CA ASN A 59 -0.21 1.20 11.37
C ASN A 59 -1.41 0.84 10.49
N GLY A 60 -1.70 1.67 9.47
CA GLY A 60 -2.81 1.43 8.55
C GLY A 60 -2.74 0.08 7.84
N PHE A 61 -1.55 -0.32 7.36
CA PHE A 61 -1.36 -1.62 6.72
C PHE A 61 -1.50 -2.78 7.71
N GLN A 62 -0.94 -2.66 8.91
CA GLN A 62 -1.02 -3.69 9.94
C GLN A 62 -2.45 -3.90 10.43
N ASP A 63 -3.18 -2.81 10.68
CA ASP A 63 -4.58 -2.89 11.11
C ASP A 63 -5.49 -3.42 10.01
N TRP A 64 -5.23 -3.06 8.75
CA TRP A 64 -5.92 -3.70 7.64
C TRP A 64 -5.63 -5.20 7.55
N LYS A 65 -4.35 -5.59 7.65
CA LYS A 65 -3.93 -7.00 7.56
C LYS A 65 -4.59 -7.86 8.64
N LYS A 66 -4.77 -7.34 9.85
CA LYS A 66 -5.51 -8.02 10.94
C LYS A 66 -7.00 -8.24 10.62
N LYS A 67 -7.60 -7.40 9.77
CA LYS A 67 -8.99 -7.52 9.33
C LYS A 67 -9.15 -8.47 8.13
N GLN A 68 -8.05 -8.85 7.49
CA GLN A 68 -8.09 -9.84 6.42
C GLN A 68 -8.26 -11.23 7.02
N PRO A 69 -9.12 -12.08 6.42
CA PRO A 69 -9.25 -13.46 6.88
C PRO A 69 -7.91 -14.17 6.70
N SER A 70 -7.31 -14.61 7.80
CA SER A 70 -6.19 -15.56 7.79
C SER A 70 -6.74 -16.91 7.33
N THR A 71 -6.67 -17.14 6.01
CA THR A 71 -6.94 -18.46 5.41
C THR A 71 -5.83 -19.44 5.77
#